data_AF-A0A942CZL7-F1
#
_entry.id   AF-A0A942CZL7-F1
#
_cell.length_a   1.000
_cell.length_b   1.000
_cell.length_c   1.000
_cell.angle_alpha   90.00
_cell.angle_beta   90.00
_cell.angle_gamma   90.00
#
_symmetry.space_group_name_H-M   'P 1'
#
loop_
_entity.id
_entity.type
_entity.pdbx_description
1 polymer ?
#
loop_
_entity_poly.entity_id
_entity_poly.type
_entity_poly.pdbx_seq_one_letter_code
_entity_poly.pdbx_strand_id
1 'polypeptide(L)'
;MEGSPFNLFGDPDEFRARMEELSEQMQSSQRVAWADNAIKLAVEMTVASIGRLDLSGSADEQAMQVRNAIRVLFPEAVTLVREAREGLS
;
A
#
# COMPACT_ATOMS: atom_id res chain seq x y z
N MET A 1 -30.09 -47.53 -5.65
CA MET A 1 -28.71 -47.39 -5.14
C MET A 1 -27.86 -47.09 -6.35
N GLU A 2 -27.23 -45.92 -6.44
CA GLU A 2 -25.95 -45.67 -7.13
C GLU A 2 -25.69 -44.15 -7.11
N GLY A 3 -25.34 -43.66 -5.93
CA GLY A 3 -24.70 -42.35 -5.79
C GLY A 3 -23.24 -42.54 -6.17
N SER A 4 -22.83 -41.96 -7.30
CA SER A 4 -21.44 -42.01 -7.74
C SER A 4 -20.54 -41.31 -6.69
N PRO A 5 -19.45 -41.94 -6.24
CA PRO A 5 -18.52 -41.39 -5.24
C PRO A 5 -17.78 -40.11 -5.70
N PHE A 6 -18.02 -39.67 -6.93
CA PHE A 6 -17.53 -38.41 -7.48
C PHE A 6 -18.38 -37.18 -7.12
N ASN A 7 -19.57 -37.35 -6.53
CA ASN A 7 -20.38 -36.25 -5.99
C ASN A 7 -19.95 -35.79 -4.58
N LEU A 8 -18.78 -36.25 -4.11
CA LEU A 8 -18.17 -35.83 -2.84
C LEU A 8 -17.29 -34.57 -3.00
N PHE A 9 -16.98 -34.20 -4.24
CA PHE A 9 -16.39 -32.91 -4.61
C PHE A 9 -17.51 -32.17 -5.35
N GLY A 10 -18.11 -31.18 -4.68
CA GLY A 10 -19.29 -30.45 -5.18
C GLY A 10 -19.13 -29.94 -6.62
N ASP A 11 -20.26 -29.75 -7.29
CA ASP A 11 -20.37 -29.43 -8.71
C ASP A 11 -19.25 -28.48 -9.19
N PRO A 12 -18.64 -28.75 -10.36
CA PRO A 12 -17.50 -27.97 -10.87
C PRO A 12 -17.84 -26.49 -11.13
N ASP A 13 -19.12 -26.12 -11.15
CA ASP A 13 -19.59 -24.73 -11.23
C ASP A 13 -19.65 -24.05 -9.85
N GLU A 14 -20.01 -24.76 -8.77
CA GLU A 14 -19.92 -24.22 -7.39
C GLU A 14 -18.46 -24.02 -6.97
N PHE A 15 -17.58 -24.95 -7.35
CA PHE A 15 -16.13 -24.80 -7.13
C PHE A 15 -15.58 -23.58 -7.88
N ARG A 16 -16.03 -23.35 -9.13
CA ARG A 16 -15.65 -22.17 -9.91
C ARG A 16 -16.16 -20.88 -9.28
N ALA A 17 -17.42 -20.82 -8.85
CA ALA A 17 -17.99 -19.66 -8.16
C ALA A 17 -17.24 -19.34 -6.85
N ARG A 18 -16.92 -20.35 -6.05
CA ARG A 18 -16.09 -20.21 -4.84
C ARG A 18 -14.66 -19.74 -5.15
N MET A 19 -14.07 -20.22 -6.23
CA MET A 19 -12.72 -19.82 -6.66
C MET A 19 -12.70 -18.39 -7.20
N GLU A 20 -13.74 -17.95 -7.92
CA GLU A 20 -13.90 -16.55 -8.34
C GLU A 20 -14.06 -15.63 -7.13
N GLU A 21 -14.95 -15.96 -6.18
CA GLU A 21 -15.13 -15.20 -4.95
C GLU A 21 -13.84 -15.14 -4.10
N LEU A 22 -13.12 -16.26 -3.99
CA LEU A 22 -11.82 -16.33 -3.34
C LEU A 22 -10.79 -15.47 -4.08
N SER A 23 -10.80 -15.48 -5.42
CA SER A 23 -9.87 -14.69 -6.23
C SER A 23 -10.10 -13.18 -6.08
N GLU A 24 -11.36 -12.74 -5.99
CA GLU A 24 -11.71 -11.34 -5.74
C GLU A 24 -11.31 -10.90 -4.32
N GLN A 25 -11.53 -11.75 -3.32
CA GLN A 25 -11.07 -11.50 -1.94
C GLN A 25 -9.53 -11.46 -1.85
N MET A 26 -8.82 -12.35 -2.54
CA MET A 26 -7.36 -12.33 -2.58
C MET A 26 -6.83 -11.08 -3.29
N GLN A 27 -7.40 -10.72 -4.45
CA GLN A 27 -7.00 -9.51 -5.18
C GLN A 27 -7.26 -8.23 -4.38
N SER A 28 -8.40 -8.12 -3.69
CA SER A 28 -8.70 -6.96 -2.85
C SER A 28 -7.73 -6.85 -1.66
N SER A 29 -7.38 -7.97 -1.01
CA SER A 29 -6.38 -7.97 0.08
C SER A 29 -4.98 -7.57 -0.39
N GLN A 30 -4.55 -8.01 -1.58
CA GLN A 30 -3.26 -7.64 -2.17
C GLN A 30 -3.18 -6.16 -2.55
N ARG A 31 -4.26 -5.56 -3.04
CA ARG A 31 -4.32 -4.13 -3.38
C ARG A 31 -4.13 -3.24 -2.15
N VAL A 32 -4.72 -3.61 -1.02
CA VAL A 32 -4.55 -2.87 0.25
C VAL A 32 -3.11 -2.98 0.76
N ALA A 33 -2.54 -4.19 0.73
CA ALA A 33 -1.15 -4.42 1.16
C ALA A 33 -0.13 -3.64 0.29
N TRP A 34 -0.38 -3.50 -1.01
CA TRP A 34 0.46 -2.67 -1.88
C TRP A 34 0.41 -1.18 -1.52
N ALA A 35 -0.78 -0.63 -1.27
CA ALA A 35 -0.94 0.78 -0.92
C ALA A 35 -0.24 1.12 0.41
N ASP A 36 -0.35 0.25 1.42
CA ASP A 36 0.31 0.46 2.71
C ASP A 36 1.84 0.38 2.61
N ASN A 37 2.36 -0.52 1.76
CA ASN A 37 3.79 -0.59 1.46
C ASN A 37 4.30 0.67 0.72
N ALA A 38 3.51 1.24 -0.19
CA ALA A 38 3.87 2.48 -0.88
C ALA A 38 3.91 3.68 0.09
N ILE A 39 2.96 3.76 1.02
CA ILE A 39 2.96 4.79 2.09
C ILE A 39 4.21 4.67 2.95
N LYS A 40 4.49 3.45 3.42
CA LYS A 40 5.66 3.18 4.26
C LYS A 40 6.95 3.57 3.55
N LEU A 41 7.09 3.20 2.27
CA LEU A 41 8.24 3.58 1.45
C LEU A 41 8.38 5.10 1.31
N ALA A 42 7.27 5.82 1.06
CA ALA A 42 7.28 7.27 0.94
C ALA A 42 7.72 7.97 2.25
N VAL A 43 7.28 7.46 3.40
CA VAL A 43 7.71 7.93 4.73
C VAL A 43 9.19 7.64 4.95
N GLU A 44 9.65 6.41 4.67
CA GLU A 44 11.06 6.02 4.81
C GLU A 44 11.98 6.87 3.94
N MET A 45 11.59 7.14 2.69
CA MET A 45 12.32 8.04 1.79
C MET A 45 12.38 9.48 2.31
N THR A 46 11.29 9.97 2.92
CA THR A 46 11.24 11.31 3.51
C THR A 46 12.20 11.41 4.70
N VAL A 47 12.20 10.42 5.60
CA VAL A 47 13.13 10.36 6.74
C VAL A 47 14.58 10.28 6.26
N ALA A 48 14.88 9.42 5.29
CA ALA A 48 16.21 9.29 4.72
C ALA A 48 16.69 10.58 4.04
N SER A 49 15.78 11.32 3.39
CA SER A 49 16.08 12.60 2.75
C SER A 49 16.39 13.70 3.78
N ILE A 50 15.62 13.76 4.87
CA ILE A 50 15.88 14.71 5.97
C ILE A 50 17.21 14.41 6.64
N GLY A 51 17.55 13.13 6.84
CA GLY A 51 18.82 12.71 7.43
C GLY A 51 20.07 13.06 6.59
N ARG A 52 19.89 13.46 5.33
CA ARG A 52 20.97 13.95 4.45
C ARG A 52 21.10 15.46 4.41
N LEU A 53 20.22 16.20 5.10
CA LEU A 53 20.31 17.66 5.14
C LEU A 53 21.56 18.09 5.90
N ASP A 54 22.37 18.95 5.28
CA ASP A 54 23.46 19.64 5.94
C ASP A 54 22.88 20.87 6.66
N LEU A 55 22.65 20.71 7.96
CA LEU A 55 22.02 21.73 8.80
C LEU A 55 23.08 22.65 9.38
N SER A 56 22.80 23.95 9.38
CA SER A 56 23.72 24.97 9.92
C SER A 56 23.03 25.92 10.89
N GLY A 57 23.82 26.56 11.75
CA GLY A 57 23.31 27.52 12.75
C GLY A 57 22.90 26.89 14.09
N SER A 58 22.13 27.65 14.87
CA SER A 58 21.57 27.27 16.18
C SER A 58 20.48 26.21 16.08
N ALA A 59 20.14 25.57 17.20
CA ALA A 59 19.12 24.51 17.24
C ALA A 59 17.76 24.96 16.65
N ASP A 60 17.33 26.19 16.93
CA ASP A 60 16.07 26.74 16.39
C ASP A 60 16.14 26.96 14.88
N GLU A 61 17.29 27.41 14.36
CA GLU A 61 17.50 27.59 12.92
C GLU A 61 17.53 26.25 12.18
N GLN A 62 18.15 25.22 12.78
CA GLN A 62 18.16 23.87 12.25
C GLN A 62 16.75 23.26 12.24
N ALA A 63 15.96 23.47 13.30
CA ALA A 63 14.57 23.03 13.37
C ALA A 63 13.71 23.70 12.28
N MET A 64 13.93 24.99 12.00
CA MET A 64 13.26 25.68 10.90
C MET A 64 13.66 25.13 9.53
N GLN A 65 14.93 24.80 9.31
CA GLN A 65 15.42 24.18 8.08
C GLN A 65 14.75 22.82 7.83
N VAL A 66 14.70 21.95 8.85
CA VAL A 66 14.01 20.65 8.75
C VAL A 66 12.52 20.83 8.47
N ARG A 67 11.86 21.75 9.17
CA ARG A 67 10.44 22.05 8.95
C ARG A 67 10.16 22.53 7.52
N ASN A 68 11.05 23.35 6.96
CA ASN A 68 10.93 23.82 5.58
C ASN A 68 11.08 22.69 4.57
N ALA A 69 12.02 21.76 4.79
CA ALA A 69 12.18 20.57 3.95
C ALA A 69 10.94 19.66 4.00
N ILE A 70 10.41 19.38 5.19
CA ILE A 70 9.19 18.56 5.37
C ILE A 70 8.00 19.18 4.63
N ARG A 71 7.86 20.51 4.68
CA ARG A 71 6.75 21.23 4.04
C ARG A 71 6.69 21.02 2.52
N VAL A 72 7.84 20.76 1.88
CA VAL A 72 7.91 20.47 0.45
C VAL A 72 7.74 18.97 0.19
N LEU A 73 8.42 18.12 0.96
CA LEU A 73 8.48 16.68 0.70
C LEU A 73 7.17 15.94 1.04
N PHE A 74 6.51 16.31 2.14
CA PHE A 74 5.37 15.57 2.64
C PHE A 74 4.13 15.64 1.73
N PRO A 75 3.72 16.82 1.20
CA PRO A 75 2.60 16.90 0.28
C PRO A 75 2.81 16.08 -1.00
N GLU A 76 4.01 16.11 -1.58
CA GLU A 76 4.38 15.34 -2.78
C GLU A 76 4.27 13.83 -2.53
N ALA A 77 4.81 13.36 -1.39
CA ALA A 77 4.70 11.97 -0.97
C ALA A 77 3.23 11.53 -0.79
N VAL A 78 2.39 12.39 -0.20
CA VAL A 78 0.95 12.10 -0.03
C VAL A 78 0.21 12.07 -1.37
N THR A 79 0.50 13.00 -2.28
CA THR A 79 -0.10 13.01 -3.62
C THR A 79 0.21 11.71 -4.37
N LEU A 80 1.48 11.27 -4.37
CA LEU A 80 1.89 10.03 -5.01
C LEU A 80 1.16 8.80 -4.45
N VAL A 81 0.99 8.73 -3.12
CA VAL A 81 0.20 7.67 -2.47
C VAL A 81 -1.27 7.71 -2.89
N ARG A 82 -1.85 8.92 -2.98
CA ARG A 82 -3.25 9.08 -3.37
C ARG A 82 -3.48 8.65 -4.80
N GLU A 83 -2.63 9.06 -5.73
CA GLU A 83 -2.66 8.62 -7.12
C GLU A 83 -2.48 7.11 -7.25
N ALA A 84 -1.56 6.53 -6.48
CA ALA A 84 -1.39 5.08 -6.42
C ALA A 84 -2.70 4.39 -5.96
N ARG A 85 -3.35 4.89 -4.90
CA ARG A 85 -4.62 4.35 -4.40
C ARG A 85 -5.78 4.53 -5.38
N GLU A 86 -5.87 5.68 -6.04
CA GLU A 86 -6.93 6.02 -7.00
C GLU A 86 -6.76 5.23 -8.31
N GLY A 87 -5.53 5.02 -8.79
CA GLY A 87 -5.22 4.19 -9.97
C GLY A 87 -5.47 2.70 -9.80
N LEU A 88 -5.75 2.23 -8.57
CA LEU A 88 -6.16 0.86 -8.27
C LEU A 88 -7.67 0.64 -8.14
N SER A 89 -8.47 1.72 -8.20
CA SER A 89 -9.93 1.66 -8.01
C SER A 89 -10.67 1.36 -9.32
#